data_AF-A0A4T0V9L6-F1
#
_entry.id   AF-A0A4T0V9L6-F1
#
_cell.length_a   1.000
_cell.length_b   1.000
_cell.length_c   1.000
_cell.angle_alpha   90.00
_cell.angle_beta   90.00
_cell.angle_gamma   90.00
#
_symmetry.space_group_name_H-M   'P 1'
#
loop_
_entity.id
_entity.type
_entity.pdbx_description
1 polymer ?
#
loop_
_entity_poly.entity_id
_entity_poly.type
_entity_poly.pdbx_seq_one_letter_code
_entity_poly.pdbx_strand_id
1 'polypeptide(L)'
;MTDGDPQAHPTAPAVVPRWEWRTFAGPADADALRAGTLAALPATESHESDEVYLLSLVGDGSVKLRDGVVDTKVQQHLDGHGLQQWRPTMKEPFPLDADALATAFAAAGVDAPPTDRPTYSEREVADELVGPRDDLRLARVHKLRRRTTFEGCLVEVTDLTVGDGDTTASTTTVAVEATDPALVVAAVARLGLAERHNTCMARGLRSLLGWAPQRCAVIDVGTNSVKLVLAERRDGRLHTLVDRAVVARLGEGLAETGALIAPAMDRAAAAIEEMAREARAGGPVEIAAVGTAGLRMAPNRDAFVDTVFGRCGVSVEVISGQEEARLAYLAAVSTLDVDGEHLLVFDSGGGSSQFTFGSPRQPGEQFSVDVGAVRFTERYGLDGPVDDGVLDEALAGIAADLDRLAGRPRPDAVIAIGGTSTNLAAVRHGLADYDPDAVHGTRLDLAEIDRQIELYRARTADQRRELAGLQPARAEVILAGACIVRTILTLSGQDTVTVSDRGLRHGVLAERFDPVATS
;
A
#
# COMPACT_ATOMS: atom_id res chain seq x y z
N MET A 1 -30.69 -16.97 -5.98
CA MET A 1 -31.35 -17.16 -4.68
C MET A 1 -30.30 -17.77 -3.76
N THR A 2 -29.63 -17.03 -2.88
CA THR A 2 -29.81 -15.67 -2.34
C THR A 2 -28.49 -14.90 -2.45
N ASP A 3 -28.57 -13.66 -2.92
CA ASP A 3 -27.47 -12.68 -2.95
C ASP A 3 -27.00 -12.39 -1.52
N GLY A 4 -25.69 -12.41 -1.31
CA GLY A 4 -25.05 -12.09 -0.03
C GLY A 4 -24.14 -10.87 -0.15
N ASP A 5 -24.68 -9.73 -0.58
CA ASP A 5 -24.18 -8.44 -0.07
C ASP A 5 -24.57 -8.42 1.42
N PRO A 6 -23.72 -8.01 2.38
CA PRO A 6 -24.21 -7.70 3.72
C PRO A 6 -25.34 -6.66 3.57
N GLN A 7 -26.58 -7.13 3.63
CA GLN A 7 -27.75 -6.29 3.44
C GLN A 7 -27.70 -5.21 4.52
N ALA A 8 -27.79 -3.95 4.09
CA ALA A 8 -27.97 -2.84 5.01
C ALA A 8 -29.19 -3.16 5.89
N HIS A 9 -29.05 -2.99 7.20
CA HIS A 9 -30.14 -3.22 8.13
C HIS A 9 -31.33 -2.34 7.72
N PRO A 10 -32.60 -2.76 7.93
CA PRO A 10 -33.77 -1.97 7.55
C PRO A 10 -33.79 -0.53 8.10
N THR A 11 -33.02 -0.27 9.17
CA THR A 11 -32.87 1.06 9.80
C THR A 11 -31.67 1.85 9.30
N ALA A 12 -30.93 1.35 8.31
CA ALA A 12 -29.87 2.10 7.65
C ALA A 12 -30.44 3.41 7.07
N PRO A 13 -29.86 4.57 7.43
CA PRO A 13 -30.39 5.84 6.98
C PRO A 13 -30.14 6.02 5.47
N ALA A 14 -31.15 6.51 4.75
CA ALA A 14 -31.02 6.87 3.33
C ALA A 14 -30.18 8.15 3.19
N VAL A 15 -28.85 7.99 3.19
CA VAL A 15 -27.88 9.09 3.10
C VAL A 15 -27.05 8.91 1.84
N VAL A 16 -26.83 10.00 1.10
CA VAL A 16 -25.85 10.02 0.01
C VAL A 16 -24.46 9.80 0.61
N PRO A 17 -23.75 8.71 0.27
CA PRO A 17 -22.42 8.44 0.80
C PRO A 17 -21.47 9.61 0.51
N ARG A 18 -20.72 10.03 1.52
CA ARG A 18 -19.72 11.11 1.39
C ARG A 18 -18.33 10.50 1.36
N TRP A 19 -17.46 11.13 0.59
CA TRP A 19 -16.03 10.92 0.62
C TRP A 19 -15.44 11.69 1.80
N GLU A 20 -14.58 11.03 2.56
CA GLU A 20 -13.89 11.57 3.73
C GLU A 20 -12.38 11.41 3.55
N TRP A 21 -11.67 12.51 3.81
CA TRP A 21 -10.24 12.52 4.11
C TRP A 21 -10.07 12.92 5.57
N ARG A 22 -9.22 12.23 6.33
CA ARG A 22 -8.93 12.54 7.74
C ARG A 22 -7.47 12.33 8.07
N THR A 23 -6.88 13.26 8.82
CA THR A 23 -5.55 13.12 9.43
C THR A 23 -5.62 13.28 10.93
N PHE A 24 -4.64 12.69 11.61
CA PHE A 24 -4.37 12.87 13.03
C PHE A 24 -3.10 13.73 13.18
N ALA A 25 -3.06 14.59 14.19
CA ALA A 25 -1.84 15.23 14.62
C ALA A 25 -0.97 14.24 15.40
N GLY A 26 0.32 14.24 15.11
CA GLY A 26 1.34 13.66 15.97
C GLY A 26 1.63 14.52 17.21
N PRO A 27 2.48 14.03 18.13
CA PRO A 27 2.76 14.72 19.39
C PRO A 27 3.40 16.10 19.24
N ALA A 28 4.14 16.33 18.16
CA ALA A 28 4.92 17.55 17.93
C ALA A 28 4.26 18.54 16.94
N ASP A 29 3.15 18.18 16.30
CA ASP A 29 2.60 18.93 15.16
C ASP A 29 1.16 19.44 15.39
N ALA A 30 0.57 19.21 16.58
CA ALA A 30 -0.81 19.60 16.85
C ALA A 30 -1.05 21.11 16.67
N ASP A 31 -0.06 21.94 17.01
CA ASP A 31 -0.14 23.39 16.79
C ASP A 31 0.09 23.76 15.33
N ALA A 32 0.96 23.04 14.61
CA ALA A 32 1.16 23.22 13.19
C ALA A 32 -0.09 22.83 12.37
N LEU A 33 -0.80 21.77 12.76
CA LEU A 33 -2.06 21.37 12.15
C LEU A 33 -3.17 22.40 12.35
N ARG A 34 -3.12 23.16 13.45
CA ARG A 34 -4.05 24.27 13.73
C ARG A 34 -3.61 25.61 13.14
N ALA A 35 -2.44 25.69 12.50
CA ALA A 35 -1.90 26.91 11.93
C ALA A 35 -2.29 27.10 10.46
N GLY A 36 -1.86 28.21 9.84
CA GLY A 36 -2.03 28.46 8.41
C GLY A 36 -3.49 28.68 7.98
N THR A 37 -3.86 28.14 6.82
CA THR A 37 -5.20 28.34 6.22
C THR A 37 -6.32 27.83 7.12
N LEU A 38 -6.11 26.72 7.86
CA LEU A 38 -7.09 26.17 8.80
C LEU A 38 -7.42 27.12 9.95
N ALA A 39 -6.42 27.84 10.48
CA ALA A 39 -6.61 28.82 11.55
C ALA A 39 -7.48 30.01 11.12
N ALA A 40 -7.41 30.35 9.84
CA ALA A 40 -8.11 31.49 9.26
C ALA A 40 -9.56 31.18 8.87
N LEU A 41 -9.98 29.90 8.90
CA LEU A 41 -11.35 29.55 8.60
C LEU A 41 -12.27 29.98 9.75
N PRO A 42 -13.41 30.63 9.44
CA PRO A 42 -14.37 31.00 10.47
C PRO A 42 -14.92 29.72 11.11
N ALA A 43 -14.64 29.53 12.40
CA ALA A 43 -15.18 28.42 13.16
C ALA A 43 -16.69 28.63 13.36
N THR A 44 -17.47 27.60 13.03
CA THR A 44 -18.87 27.51 13.50
C THR A 44 -18.88 27.19 15.00
N GLU A 45 -20.05 27.25 15.62
CA GLU A 45 -20.29 26.84 17.01
C GLU A 45 -19.62 25.49 17.34
N SER A 46 -18.99 25.43 18.51
CA SER A 46 -18.32 24.23 19.00
C SER A 46 -19.35 23.20 19.47
N HIS A 47 -19.21 21.95 19.02
CA HIS A 47 -20.07 20.85 19.46
C HIS A 47 -19.25 19.81 20.24
N GLU A 48 -19.69 19.51 21.46
CA GLU A 48 -19.07 18.53 22.36
C GLU A 48 -19.89 17.23 22.37
N SER A 49 -19.22 16.08 22.51
CA SER A 49 -19.92 14.80 22.67
C SER A 49 -19.02 13.73 23.26
N ASP A 50 -19.61 12.86 24.07
CA ASP A 50 -19.04 11.58 24.47
C ASP A 50 -19.61 10.44 23.61
N GLU A 51 -18.72 9.58 23.15
CA GLU A 51 -19.05 8.47 22.26
C GLU A 51 -18.25 7.24 22.69
N VAL A 52 -18.79 6.04 22.47
CA VAL A 52 -18.06 4.79 22.64
C VAL A 52 -17.88 4.14 21.27
N TYR A 53 -16.64 3.79 20.94
CA TYR A 53 -16.30 3.10 19.71
C TYR A 53 -16.01 1.63 20.00
N LEU A 54 -16.63 0.72 19.25
CA LEU A 54 -16.20 -0.67 19.19
C LEU A 54 -15.10 -0.78 18.12
N LEU A 55 -13.87 -0.92 18.60
CA LEU A 55 -12.69 -1.11 17.78
C LEU A 55 -12.41 -2.60 17.60
N SER A 56 -11.86 -2.97 16.45
CA SER A 56 -11.53 -4.35 16.07
C SER A 56 -10.11 -4.44 15.56
N LEU A 57 -9.39 -5.53 15.86
CA LEU A 57 -8.06 -5.80 15.31
C LEU A 57 -8.07 -6.25 13.84
N VAL A 58 -9.25 -6.57 13.29
CA VAL A 58 -9.38 -7.17 11.95
C VAL A 58 -10.18 -6.32 10.96
N GLY A 59 -10.80 -5.23 11.43
CA GLY A 59 -11.66 -4.38 10.61
C GLY A 59 -11.60 -2.90 11.02
N ASP A 60 -11.84 -2.02 10.04
CA ASP A 60 -11.79 -0.56 10.19
C ASP A 60 -13.18 0.09 10.16
N GLY A 61 -14.25 -0.71 10.19
CA GLY A 61 -15.61 -0.18 10.24
C GLY A 61 -15.85 0.68 11.48
N SER A 62 -16.69 1.70 11.31
CA SER A 62 -17.07 2.60 12.38
C SER A 62 -18.30 2.05 13.08
N VAL A 63 -18.14 1.41 14.23
CA VAL A 63 -19.23 0.99 15.12
C VAL A 63 -19.23 1.89 16.33
N LYS A 64 -20.24 2.76 16.42
CA LYS A 64 -20.28 3.86 17.39
C LYS A 64 -21.56 3.83 18.21
N LEU A 65 -21.41 3.84 19.52
CA LEU A 65 -22.48 3.89 20.49
C LEU A 65 -22.53 5.32 21.06
N ARG A 66 -23.69 5.96 20.96
CA ARG A 66 -23.92 7.31 21.47
C ARG A 66 -25.40 7.51 21.80
N ASP A 67 -25.67 8.10 22.95
CA ASP A 67 -27.02 8.49 23.37
C ASP A 67 -28.03 7.30 23.31
N GLY A 68 -27.56 6.09 23.65
CA GLY A 68 -28.36 4.85 23.61
C GLY A 68 -28.62 4.30 22.20
N VAL A 69 -27.91 4.78 21.18
CA VAL A 69 -28.04 4.36 19.77
C VAL A 69 -26.71 3.85 19.24
N VAL A 70 -26.75 2.77 18.47
CA VAL A 70 -25.62 2.24 17.70
C VAL A 70 -25.72 2.70 16.25
N ASP A 71 -24.67 3.34 15.75
CA ASP A 71 -24.47 3.75 14.36
C ASP A 71 -23.30 2.94 13.78
N THR A 72 -23.56 2.20 12.70
CA THR A 72 -22.54 1.40 12.02
C THR A 72 -22.31 1.92 10.61
N LYS A 73 -21.04 2.05 10.23
CA LYS A 73 -20.63 2.41 8.88
C LYS A 73 -19.49 1.52 8.45
N VAL A 74 -19.57 1.02 7.22
CA VAL A 74 -18.48 0.26 6.60
C VAL A 74 -17.88 1.08 5.47
N GLN A 75 -16.57 0.94 5.27
CA GLN A 75 -15.91 1.52 4.12
C GLN A 75 -16.40 0.77 2.87
N GLN A 76 -16.98 1.49 1.92
CA GLN A 76 -17.49 0.92 0.69
C GLN A 76 -16.45 1.03 -0.42
N HIS A 77 -15.87 2.22 -0.59
CA HIS A 77 -14.90 2.50 -1.65
C HIS A 77 -13.71 3.27 -1.12
N LEU A 78 -12.56 3.02 -1.74
CA LEU A 78 -11.37 3.85 -1.64
C LEU A 78 -10.98 4.32 -3.03
N ASP A 79 -10.75 5.62 -3.23
CA ASP A 79 -10.31 6.13 -4.52
C ASP A 79 -8.78 6.09 -4.66
N GLY A 80 -8.27 6.45 -5.85
CA GLY A 80 -6.83 6.44 -6.13
C GLY A 80 -6.01 7.53 -5.44
N HIS A 81 -6.65 8.39 -4.65
CA HIS A 81 -6.04 9.38 -3.74
C HIS A 81 -6.18 8.98 -2.27
N GLY A 82 -6.66 7.76 -2.00
CA GLY A 82 -6.86 7.22 -0.67
C GLY A 82 -8.12 7.75 0.03
N LEU A 83 -9.01 8.48 -0.64
CA LEU A 83 -10.26 8.98 -0.04
C LEU A 83 -11.19 7.81 0.30
N GLN A 84 -11.87 7.91 1.43
CA GLN A 84 -12.75 6.85 1.93
C GLN A 84 -14.22 7.23 1.72
N GLN A 85 -14.98 6.37 1.06
CA GLN A 85 -16.44 6.50 1.02
C GLN A 85 -17.08 5.56 2.01
N TRP A 86 -17.88 6.11 2.92
CA TRP A 86 -18.50 5.36 4.02
C TRP A 86 -19.98 5.12 3.75
N ARG A 87 -20.39 3.85 3.81
CA ARG A 87 -21.80 3.43 3.71
C ARG A 87 -22.36 3.19 5.12
N PRO A 88 -23.38 3.94 5.55
CA PRO A 88 -24.14 3.60 6.75
C PRO A 88 -24.82 2.25 6.57
N THR A 89 -24.69 1.36 7.54
CA THR A 89 -25.29 0.01 7.51
C THR A 89 -26.38 -0.19 8.55
N MET A 90 -26.38 0.59 9.64
CA MET A 90 -27.40 0.51 10.68
C MET A 90 -27.43 1.77 11.53
N LYS A 91 -28.61 2.13 12.04
CA LYS A 91 -28.78 3.08 13.13
C LYS A 91 -29.91 2.63 14.07
N GLU A 92 -29.57 1.95 15.16
CA GLU A 92 -30.53 1.23 16.00
C GLU A 92 -30.42 1.65 17.49
N PRO A 93 -31.53 1.95 18.18
CA PRO A 93 -31.51 2.16 19.62
C PRO A 93 -31.32 0.83 20.38
N PHE A 94 -30.72 0.87 21.57
CA PHE A 94 -30.73 -0.27 22.47
C PHE A 94 -32.14 -0.54 23.06
N PRO A 95 -32.47 -1.80 23.42
CA PRO A 95 -31.62 -2.98 23.32
C PRO A 95 -31.57 -3.57 21.89
N LEU A 96 -30.44 -4.18 21.52
CA LEU A 96 -30.23 -4.76 20.18
C LEU A 96 -30.70 -6.22 20.13
N ASP A 97 -31.34 -6.62 19.04
CA ASP A 97 -31.65 -8.01 18.74
C ASP A 97 -30.49 -8.73 18.02
N ALA A 98 -30.68 -10.00 17.66
CA ALA A 98 -29.66 -10.81 17.02
C ALA A 98 -29.21 -10.27 15.64
N ASP A 99 -30.12 -9.70 14.86
CA ASP A 99 -29.83 -9.19 13.51
C ASP A 99 -29.05 -7.87 13.58
N ALA A 100 -29.42 -6.99 14.52
CA ALA A 100 -28.68 -5.77 14.80
C ALA A 100 -27.28 -6.07 15.36
N LEU A 101 -27.15 -7.08 16.23
CA LEU A 101 -25.85 -7.57 16.71
C LEU A 101 -25.00 -8.12 15.56
N ALA A 102 -25.56 -8.96 14.70
CA ALA A 102 -24.87 -9.50 13.53
C ALA A 102 -24.35 -8.36 12.63
N THR A 103 -25.16 -7.33 12.41
CA THR A 103 -24.77 -6.16 11.60
C THR A 103 -23.64 -5.36 12.26
N ALA A 104 -23.70 -5.14 13.58
CA ALA A 104 -22.65 -4.40 14.30
C ALA A 104 -21.31 -5.15 14.32
N PHE A 105 -21.32 -6.46 14.59
CA PHE A 105 -20.10 -7.28 14.59
C PHE A 105 -19.54 -7.42 13.16
N ALA A 106 -20.39 -7.63 12.16
CA ALA A 106 -19.96 -7.66 10.76
C ALA A 106 -19.34 -6.32 10.32
N ALA A 107 -19.88 -5.19 10.77
CA ALA A 107 -19.27 -3.88 10.53
C ALA A 107 -17.89 -3.75 11.20
N ALA A 108 -17.68 -4.36 12.37
CA ALA A 108 -16.38 -4.48 13.01
C ALA A 108 -15.45 -5.54 12.35
N GLY A 109 -15.93 -6.26 11.34
CA GLY A 109 -15.16 -7.29 10.62
C GLY A 109 -15.01 -8.62 11.36
N VAL A 110 -15.85 -8.87 12.37
CA VAL A 110 -15.86 -10.11 13.17
C VAL A 110 -17.21 -10.79 13.13
N ASP A 111 -17.24 -12.10 13.36
CA ASP A 111 -18.50 -12.82 13.50
C ASP A 111 -19.14 -12.53 14.87
N ALA A 112 -20.46 -12.34 14.85
CA ALA A 112 -21.24 -12.21 16.08
C ALA A 112 -21.24 -13.54 16.85
N PRO A 113 -21.11 -13.51 18.18
CA PRO A 113 -21.28 -14.70 19.00
C PRO A 113 -22.72 -15.22 18.94
N PRO A 114 -22.95 -16.52 19.20
CA PRO A 114 -24.30 -17.07 19.33
C PRO A 114 -25.08 -16.33 20.42
N THR A 115 -26.31 -15.96 20.13
CA THR A 115 -27.19 -15.28 21.08
C THR A 115 -28.09 -16.27 21.81
N ASP A 116 -28.22 -16.14 23.14
CA ASP A 116 -29.13 -16.96 23.97
C ASP A 116 -30.40 -16.20 24.40
N ARG A 117 -30.44 -14.90 24.12
CA ARG A 117 -31.49 -13.95 24.48
C ARG A 117 -32.03 -13.22 23.26
N PRO A 118 -33.30 -12.76 23.30
CA PRO A 118 -33.92 -12.05 22.19
C PRO A 118 -33.31 -10.66 21.97
N THR A 119 -32.87 -9.99 23.03
CA THR A 119 -32.23 -8.67 22.95
C THR A 119 -31.15 -8.49 24.03
N TYR A 120 -30.23 -7.56 23.79
CA TYR A 120 -29.11 -7.20 24.66
C TYR A 120 -29.08 -5.69 24.89
N SER A 121 -28.97 -5.28 26.15
CA SER A 121 -28.69 -3.89 26.52
C SER A 121 -27.26 -3.49 26.18
N GLU A 122 -26.99 -2.18 26.15
CA GLU A 122 -25.64 -1.63 25.92
C GLU A 122 -24.59 -2.26 26.85
N ARG A 123 -24.95 -2.42 28.12
CA ARG A 123 -24.08 -3.02 29.12
C ARG A 123 -23.83 -4.50 28.87
N GLU A 124 -24.85 -5.27 28.51
CA GLU A 124 -24.68 -6.70 28.21
C GLU A 124 -23.83 -6.90 26.95
N VAL A 125 -23.99 -6.07 25.92
CA VAL A 125 -23.10 -6.10 24.75
C VAL A 125 -21.65 -5.84 25.16
N ALA A 126 -21.41 -4.82 25.98
CA ALA A 126 -20.07 -4.47 26.45
C ALA A 126 -19.44 -5.56 27.33
N ASP A 127 -20.15 -6.00 28.36
CA ASP A 127 -19.62 -6.89 29.40
C ASP A 127 -19.54 -8.35 28.92
N GLU A 128 -20.52 -8.81 28.11
CA GLU A 128 -20.69 -10.23 27.79
C GLU A 128 -20.29 -10.60 26.36
N LEU A 129 -20.47 -9.70 25.38
CA LEU A 129 -20.18 -10.00 23.96
C LEU A 129 -18.82 -9.45 23.50
N VAL A 130 -18.40 -8.30 24.07
CA VAL A 130 -17.14 -7.65 23.74
C VAL A 130 -16.06 -7.97 24.78
N GLY A 131 -16.36 -7.83 26.07
CA GLY A 131 -15.40 -8.00 27.16
C GLY A 131 -14.58 -9.30 27.14
N PRO A 132 -15.16 -10.47 26.80
CA PRO A 132 -14.41 -11.72 26.72
C PRO A 132 -13.48 -11.88 25.50
N ARG A 133 -13.44 -10.90 24.58
CA ARG A 133 -12.73 -11.00 23.30
C ARG A 133 -11.45 -10.17 23.29
N ASP A 134 -10.35 -10.80 22.87
CA ASP A 134 -9.05 -10.12 22.75
C ASP A 134 -8.90 -9.32 21.44
N ASP A 135 -9.77 -9.55 20.47
CA ASP A 135 -9.76 -8.92 19.15
C ASP A 135 -10.73 -7.73 19.02
N LEU A 136 -11.49 -7.43 20.08
CA LEU A 136 -12.39 -6.28 20.18
C LEU A 136 -12.04 -5.42 21.39
N ARG A 137 -12.33 -4.11 21.31
CA ARG A 137 -12.11 -3.18 22.40
C ARG A 137 -13.09 -2.02 22.35
N LEU A 138 -13.62 -1.63 23.52
CA LEU A 138 -14.40 -0.41 23.65
C LEU A 138 -13.50 0.76 23.99
N ALA A 139 -13.55 1.81 23.16
CA ALA A 139 -12.82 3.05 23.36
C ALA A 139 -13.79 4.19 23.66
N ARG A 140 -13.67 4.81 24.83
CA ARG A 140 -14.43 6.02 25.19
C ARG A 140 -13.75 7.21 24.55
N VAL A 141 -14.48 7.96 23.74
CA VAL A 141 -13.97 9.09 22.98
C VAL A 141 -14.75 10.34 23.32
N HIS A 142 -14.05 11.31 23.90
CA HIS A 142 -14.54 12.66 24.09
C HIS A 142 -14.12 13.53 22.90
N LYS A 143 -15.05 14.28 22.30
CA LYS A 143 -14.76 15.11 21.12
C LYS A 143 -15.28 16.53 21.27
N LEU A 144 -14.41 17.51 21.05
CA LEU A 144 -14.75 18.90 20.86
C LEU A 144 -14.54 19.28 19.38
N ARG A 145 -15.64 19.45 18.65
CA ARG A 145 -15.63 19.64 17.19
C ARG A 145 -15.90 21.09 16.82
N ARG A 146 -15.14 21.59 15.84
CA ARG A 146 -15.37 22.86 15.17
C ARG A 146 -15.52 22.57 13.69
N ARG A 147 -16.67 22.94 13.14
CA ARG A 147 -16.96 22.73 11.72
C ARG A 147 -16.86 24.04 10.97
N THR A 148 -16.64 23.96 9.68
CA THR A 148 -16.73 25.08 8.74
C THR A 148 -16.93 24.53 7.34
N THR A 149 -17.16 25.40 6.38
CA THR A 149 -17.22 25.02 4.97
C THR A 149 -16.07 25.66 4.21
N PHE A 150 -15.38 24.87 3.40
CA PHE A 150 -14.29 25.34 2.55
C PHE A 150 -14.46 24.76 1.16
N GLU A 151 -14.70 25.63 0.16
CA GLU A 151 -14.82 25.24 -1.25
C GLU A 151 -15.81 24.10 -1.53
N GLY A 152 -16.97 24.12 -0.85
CA GLY A 152 -18.00 23.09 -1.00
C GLY A 152 -17.77 21.82 -0.18
N CYS A 153 -16.64 21.71 0.54
CA CYS A 153 -16.37 20.67 1.51
C CYS A 153 -16.78 21.08 2.92
N LEU A 154 -17.26 20.12 3.71
CA LEU A 154 -17.33 20.25 5.16
C LEU A 154 -15.91 20.02 5.70
N VAL A 155 -15.39 20.95 6.50
CA VAL A 155 -14.13 20.78 7.21
C VAL A 155 -14.44 20.70 8.71
N GLU A 156 -13.97 19.65 9.36
CA GLU A 156 -14.13 19.43 10.79
C GLU A 156 -12.77 19.32 11.47
N VAL A 157 -12.49 20.25 12.38
CA VAL A 157 -11.35 20.16 13.30
C VAL A 157 -11.86 19.64 14.63
N THR A 158 -11.30 18.54 15.10
CA THR A 158 -11.73 17.90 16.35
C THR A 158 -10.56 17.71 17.29
N ASP A 159 -10.66 18.31 18.47
CA ASP A 159 -9.84 17.92 19.61
C ASP A 159 -10.49 16.69 20.22
N LEU A 160 -9.78 15.57 20.22
CA LEU A 160 -10.28 14.31 20.79
C LEU A 160 -9.41 13.83 21.94
N THR A 161 -10.06 13.18 22.90
CA THR A 161 -9.42 12.36 23.93
C THR A 161 -10.05 10.98 23.88
N VAL A 162 -9.21 9.95 23.85
CA VAL A 162 -9.62 8.55 23.82
C VAL A 162 -9.04 7.81 25.02
N GLY A 163 -9.81 6.90 25.62
CA GLY A 163 -9.31 5.96 26.61
C GLY A 163 -10.06 4.64 26.62
N ASP A 164 -9.37 3.58 27.01
CA ASP A 164 -9.89 2.20 27.11
C ASP A 164 -9.87 1.64 28.54
N GLY A 165 -9.55 2.49 29.53
CA GLY A 165 -9.42 2.14 30.94
C GLY A 165 -7.97 2.05 31.41
N ASP A 166 -7.07 1.57 30.54
CA ASP A 166 -5.64 1.41 30.85
C ASP A 166 -4.81 2.53 30.22
N THR A 167 -5.18 2.95 29.01
CA THR A 167 -4.49 3.97 28.23
C THR A 167 -5.40 5.17 28.03
N THR A 168 -4.82 6.37 28.00
CA THR A 168 -5.52 7.61 27.61
C THR A 168 -4.60 8.43 26.73
N ALA A 169 -5.11 8.90 25.60
CA ALA A 169 -4.38 9.73 24.65
C ALA A 169 -5.28 10.85 24.13
N SER A 170 -4.67 11.98 23.78
CA SER A 170 -5.36 13.14 23.19
C SER A 170 -4.65 13.59 21.93
N THR A 171 -5.41 14.01 20.93
CA THR A 171 -4.87 14.59 19.70
C THR A 171 -5.89 15.49 19.01
N THR A 172 -5.44 16.17 17.96
CA THR A 172 -6.28 16.92 17.02
C THR A 172 -6.46 16.11 15.75
N THR A 173 -7.67 16.11 15.20
CA THR A 173 -7.92 15.59 13.85
C THR A 173 -8.50 16.66 12.97
N VAL A 174 -8.21 16.56 11.67
CA VAL A 174 -8.87 17.34 10.63
C VAL A 174 -9.51 16.37 9.67
N ALA A 175 -10.80 16.59 9.37
CA ALA A 175 -11.52 15.86 8.35
C ALA A 175 -12.08 16.80 7.30
N VAL A 176 -12.05 16.36 6.05
CA VAL A 176 -12.60 17.06 4.89
C VAL A 176 -13.56 16.11 4.19
N GLU A 177 -14.82 16.54 4.03
CA GLU A 177 -15.89 15.67 3.54
C GLU A 177 -16.76 16.34 2.47
N ALA A 178 -16.99 15.66 1.37
CA ALA A 178 -17.93 16.06 0.32
C ALA A 178 -18.56 14.85 -0.38
N THR A 179 -19.65 15.06 -1.12
CA THR A 179 -20.23 14.01 -1.98
C THR A 179 -19.41 13.80 -3.26
N ASP A 180 -18.66 14.82 -3.68
CA ASP A 180 -17.74 14.76 -4.83
C ASP A 180 -16.30 14.58 -4.33
N PRO A 181 -15.61 13.48 -4.66
CA PRO A 181 -14.23 13.24 -4.23
C PRO A 181 -13.26 14.28 -4.78
N ALA A 182 -13.49 14.84 -5.97
CA ALA A 182 -12.59 15.82 -6.58
C ALA A 182 -12.52 17.12 -5.76
N LEU A 183 -13.64 17.51 -5.13
CA LEU A 183 -13.67 18.64 -4.21
C LEU A 183 -12.83 18.38 -2.96
N VAL A 184 -12.90 17.16 -2.40
CA VAL A 184 -12.12 16.78 -1.22
C VAL A 184 -10.62 16.85 -1.52
N VAL A 185 -10.16 16.25 -2.63
CA VAL A 185 -8.75 16.30 -3.04
C VAL A 185 -8.26 17.74 -3.21
N ALA A 186 -9.03 18.58 -3.91
CA ALA A 186 -8.67 19.97 -4.14
C ALA A 186 -8.60 20.78 -2.84
N ALA A 187 -9.56 20.58 -1.93
CA ALA A 187 -9.59 21.24 -0.63
C ALA A 187 -8.40 20.81 0.23
N VAL A 188 -8.10 19.52 0.34
CA VAL A 188 -6.94 18.98 1.08
C VAL A 188 -5.63 19.60 0.59
N ALA A 189 -5.44 19.69 -0.73
CA ALA A 189 -4.25 20.31 -1.31
C ALA A 189 -4.14 21.81 -0.94
N ARG A 190 -5.23 22.58 -1.08
CA ARG A 190 -5.24 24.02 -0.76
C ARG A 190 -5.11 24.33 0.73
N LEU A 191 -5.53 23.40 1.58
CA LEU A 191 -5.32 23.47 3.03
C LEU A 191 -3.88 23.10 3.44
N GLY A 192 -3.02 22.69 2.50
CA GLY A 192 -1.64 22.27 2.79
C GLY A 192 -1.57 20.92 3.50
N LEU A 193 -2.58 20.06 3.30
CA LEU A 193 -2.73 18.79 3.99
C LEU A 193 -2.37 17.58 3.10
N ALA A 194 -2.03 17.80 1.82
CA ALA A 194 -1.80 16.72 0.85
C ALA A 194 -0.64 15.77 1.21
N GLU A 195 0.33 16.24 1.99
CA GLU A 195 1.47 15.41 2.43
C GLU A 195 1.16 14.57 3.67
N ARG A 196 -0.04 14.73 4.26
CA ARG A 196 -0.46 13.98 5.44
C ARG A 196 -1.18 12.69 5.08
N HIS A 197 -1.00 11.67 5.92
CA HIS A 197 -1.64 10.37 5.72
C HIS A 197 -3.14 10.41 5.99
N ASN A 198 -3.93 9.88 5.05
CA ASN A 198 -5.37 9.68 5.25
C ASN A 198 -5.61 8.45 6.15
N THR A 199 -6.23 8.65 7.31
CA THR A 199 -6.45 7.63 8.34
C THR A 199 -7.89 7.68 8.83
N CYS A 200 -8.60 6.55 8.77
CA CYS A 200 -9.95 6.46 9.30
C CYS A 200 -9.98 6.58 10.83
N MET A 201 -11.15 6.92 11.39
CA MET A 201 -11.29 7.09 12.84
C MET A 201 -10.91 5.83 13.62
N ALA A 202 -11.36 4.64 13.20
CA ALA A 202 -11.10 3.38 13.91
C ALA A 202 -9.59 3.10 14.02
N ARG A 203 -8.87 3.18 12.89
CA ARG A 203 -7.42 2.98 12.85
C ARG A 203 -6.67 4.03 13.68
N GLY A 204 -7.06 5.30 13.59
CA GLY A 204 -6.43 6.36 14.39
C GLY A 204 -6.62 6.16 15.90
N LEU A 205 -7.82 5.75 16.34
CA LEU A 205 -8.08 5.43 17.75
C LEU A 205 -7.27 4.22 18.22
N ARG A 206 -7.19 3.15 17.41
CA ARG A 206 -6.32 1.98 17.68
C ARG A 206 -4.85 2.42 17.88
N SER A 207 -4.34 3.25 16.98
CA SER A 207 -2.96 3.75 17.06
C SER A 207 -2.72 4.57 18.32
N LEU A 208 -3.64 5.46 18.70
CA LEU A 208 -3.54 6.28 19.92
C LEU A 208 -3.52 5.44 21.20
N LEU A 209 -4.20 4.30 21.19
CA LEU A 209 -4.23 3.35 22.30
C LEU A 209 -3.07 2.35 22.27
N GLY A 210 -2.20 2.39 21.25
CA GLY A 210 -1.15 1.38 21.04
C GLY A 210 -1.73 -0.03 20.80
N TRP A 211 -2.97 -0.12 20.33
CA TRP A 211 -3.70 -1.38 20.18
C TRP A 211 -3.88 -1.72 18.70
N ALA A 212 -2.89 -2.42 18.14
CA ALA A 212 -2.85 -2.83 16.74
C ALA A 212 -2.56 -4.34 16.62
N PRO A 213 -3.00 -5.01 15.54
CA PRO A 213 -2.71 -6.42 15.35
C PRO A 213 -1.21 -6.64 15.19
N GLN A 214 -0.70 -7.74 15.75
CA GLN A 214 0.69 -8.15 15.54
C GLN A 214 0.94 -8.62 14.10
N ARG A 215 -0.11 -9.05 13.39
CA ARG A 215 0.00 -9.56 12.02
C ARG A 215 -0.67 -8.60 11.05
N CYS A 216 -0.03 -8.37 9.92
CA CYS A 216 -0.57 -7.55 8.84
C CYS A 216 -0.30 -8.22 7.48
N ALA A 217 -1.19 -7.99 6.52
CA ALA A 217 -1.06 -8.54 5.19
C ALA A 217 -1.31 -7.47 4.12
N VAL A 218 -0.60 -7.59 3.01
CA VAL A 218 -0.84 -6.80 1.81
C VAL A 218 -1.13 -7.72 0.63
N ILE A 219 -2.22 -7.44 -0.07
CA ILE A 219 -2.61 -8.09 -1.31
C ILE A 219 -2.43 -7.10 -2.48
N ASP A 220 -1.53 -7.42 -3.42
CA ASP A 220 -1.28 -6.64 -4.65
C ASP A 220 -2.00 -7.30 -5.83
N VAL A 221 -3.05 -6.64 -6.32
CA VAL A 221 -3.90 -7.08 -7.44
C VAL A 221 -3.39 -6.45 -8.74
N GLY A 222 -2.42 -7.12 -9.35
CA GLY A 222 -1.87 -6.75 -10.64
C GLY A 222 -2.70 -7.24 -11.84
N THR A 223 -2.35 -6.75 -13.03
CA THR A 223 -2.97 -7.15 -14.30
C THR A 223 -2.81 -8.65 -14.58
N ASN A 224 -1.66 -9.23 -14.23
CA ASN A 224 -1.34 -10.65 -14.51
C ASN A 224 -1.43 -11.54 -13.25
N SER A 225 -1.06 -11.01 -12.10
CA SER A 225 -0.89 -11.79 -10.86
C SER A 225 -1.48 -11.07 -9.67
N VAL A 226 -2.02 -11.85 -8.72
CA VAL A 226 -2.33 -11.39 -7.36
C VAL A 226 -1.19 -11.86 -6.45
N LYS A 227 -0.68 -11.00 -5.57
CA LYS A 227 0.42 -11.33 -4.65
C LYS A 227 0.01 -11.08 -3.22
N LEU A 228 0.52 -11.90 -2.30
CA LEU A 228 0.33 -11.76 -0.86
C LEU A 228 1.69 -11.60 -0.19
N VAL A 229 1.84 -10.59 0.65
CA VAL A 229 2.83 -10.58 1.73
C VAL A 229 2.08 -10.57 3.06
N LEU A 230 2.43 -11.48 3.95
CA LEU A 230 1.95 -11.54 5.33
C LEU A 230 3.16 -11.35 6.23
N ALA A 231 3.08 -10.42 7.17
CA ALA A 231 4.12 -10.15 8.13
C ALA A 231 3.60 -10.20 9.57
N GLU A 232 4.51 -10.40 10.51
CA GLU A 232 4.27 -10.33 11.94
C GLU A 232 5.29 -9.41 12.60
N ARG A 233 4.82 -8.59 13.53
CA ARG A 233 5.67 -7.75 14.36
C ARG A 233 6.29 -8.60 15.46
N ARG A 234 7.62 -8.60 15.51
CA ARG A 234 8.42 -9.18 16.60
C ARG A 234 9.49 -8.18 16.98
N ASP A 235 9.66 -7.93 18.28
CA ASP A 235 10.65 -6.97 18.80
C ASP A 235 10.59 -5.58 18.14
N GLY A 236 9.37 -5.13 17.82
CA GLY A 236 9.10 -3.86 17.17
C GLY A 236 9.26 -3.84 15.64
N ARG A 237 9.81 -4.90 15.01
CA ARG A 237 10.08 -4.97 13.56
C ARG A 237 9.11 -5.91 12.86
N LEU A 238 8.80 -5.64 11.60
CA LEU A 238 7.99 -6.51 10.76
C LEU A 238 8.86 -7.64 10.17
N HIS A 239 8.42 -8.87 10.35
CA HIS A 239 9.04 -10.07 9.77
C HIS A 239 8.07 -10.74 8.81
N THR A 240 8.50 -10.93 7.57
CA THR A 240 7.71 -11.63 6.56
C THR A 240 7.53 -13.11 6.95
N LEU A 241 6.28 -13.56 7.01
CA LEU A 241 5.88 -14.94 7.25
C LEU A 241 5.56 -15.67 5.93
N VAL A 242 4.93 -14.97 4.99
CA VAL A 242 4.55 -15.49 3.67
C VAL A 242 4.81 -14.41 2.64
N ASP A 243 5.42 -14.78 1.51
CA ASP A 243 5.50 -13.95 0.30
C ASP A 243 5.26 -14.85 -0.92
N ARG A 244 4.12 -14.68 -1.60
CA ARG A 244 3.75 -15.53 -2.74
C ARG A 244 2.92 -14.80 -3.78
N ALA A 245 2.89 -15.38 -4.98
CA ALA A 245 2.13 -14.87 -6.12
C ALA A 245 1.26 -15.98 -6.76
N VAL A 246 0.08 -15.60 -7.24
CA VAL A 246 -0.82 -16.44 -8.03
C VAL A 246 -1.09 -15.74 -9.36
N VAL A 247 -0.97 -16.48 -10.46
CA VAL A 247 -1.29 -15.98 -11.80
C VAL A 247 -2.80 -16.01 -12.00
N ALA A 248 -3.46 -14.85 -11.90
CA ALA A 248 -4.93 -14.73 -12.03
C ALA A 248 -5.37 -14.16 -13.40
N ARG A 249 -4.47 -13.43 -14.07
CA ARG A 249 -4.69 -12.76 -15.36
C ARG A 249 -5.95 -11.89 -15.38
N LEU A 250 -6.08 -10.98 -14.41
CA LEU A 250 -7.24 -10.09 -14.31
C LEU A 250 -7.44 -9.22 -15.56
N GLY A 251 -6.36 -8.77 -16.19
CA GLY A 251 -6.41 -7.96 -17.43
C GLY A 251 -6.56 -8.77 -18.72
N GLU A 252 -6.80 -10.08 -18.65
CA GLU A 252 -7.06 -10.91 -19.82
C GLU A 252 -8.27 -10.36 -20.59
N GLY A 253 -8.10 -10.13 -21.90
CA GLY A 253 -9.17 -9.62 -22.76
C GLY A 253 -9.47 -8.13 -22.60
N LEU A 254 -8.80 -7.40 -21.69
CA LEU A 254 -9.14 -6.01 -21.39
C LEU A 254 -8.85 -5.07 -22.57
N ALA A 255 -7.75 -5.31 -23.30
CA ALA A 255 -7.39 -4.51 -24.47
C ALA A 255 -8.39 -4.70 -25.63
N GLU A 256 -8.88 -5.92 -25.83
CA GLU A 256 -9.80 -6.25 -26.91
C GLU A 256 -11.26 -5.91 -26.58
N THR A 257 -11.69 -6.15 -25.34
CA THR A 257 -13.09 -6.00 -24.92
C THR A 257 -13.40 -4.64 -24.28
N GLY A 258 -12.38 -3.90 -23.86
CA GLY A 258 -12.52 -2.62 -23.16
C GLY A 258 -13.02 -2.72 -21.72
N ALA A 259 -13.23 -3.92 -21.19
CA ALA A 259 -13.71 -4.18 -19.83
C ALA A 259 -13.11 -5.47 -19.24
N LEU A 260 -13.22 -5.65 -17.93
CA LEU A 260 -12.85 -6.92 -17.30
C LEU A 260 -13.88 -7.99 -17.67
N ILE A 261 -13.41 -9.15 -18.09
CA ILE A 261 -14.27 -10.31 -18.39
C ILE A 261 -14.61 -11.08 -17.10
N ALA A 262 -15.83 -11.59 -17.01
CA ALA A 262 -16.31 -12.30 -15.82
C ALA A 262 -15.40 -13.47 -15.37
N PRO A 263 -14.87 -14.33 -16.26
CA PRO A 263 -13.96 -15.40 -15.85
C PRO A 263 -12.66 -14.90 -15.20
N ALA A 264 -12.14 -13.75 -15.62
CA ALA A 264 -10.93 -13.16 -15.05
C ALA A 264 -11.21 -12.55 -13.67
N MET A 265 -12.35 -11.87 -13.52
CA MET A 265 -12.83 -11.36 -12.23
C MET A 265 -13.01 -12.50 -11.22
N ASP A 266 -13.68 -13.58 -11.61
CA ASP A 266 -13.93 -14.72 -10.72
C ASP A 266 -12.65 -15.39 -10.22
N ARG A 267 -11.67 -15.61 -11.11
CA ARG A 267 -10.38 -16.20 -10.73
C ARG A 267 -9.59 -15.29 -9.79
N ALA A 268 -9.53 -13.99 -10.08
CA ALA A 268 -8.81 -13.04 -9.23
C ALA A 268 -9.49 -12.90 -7.86
N ALA A 269 -10.83 -12.84 -7.81
CA ALA A 269 -11.57 -12.77 -6.56
C ALA A 269 -11.39 -14.05 -5.71
N ALA A 270 -11.40 -15.23 -6.32
CA ALA A 270 -11.12 -16.49 -5.63
C ALA A 270 -9.69 -16.54 -5.06
N ALA A 271 -8.70 -16.04 -5.79
CA ALA A 271 -7.32 -15.95 -5.30
C ALA A 271 -7.19 -15.01 -4.09
N ILE A 272 -7.86 -13.85 -4.13
CA ILE A 272 -7.87 -12.90 -3.00
C ILE A 272 -8.57 -13.50 -1.79
N GLU A 273 -9.71 -14.18 -1.98
CA GLU A 273 -10.44 -14.86 -0.91
C GLU A 273 -9.56 -15.92 -0.22
N GLU A 274 -8.83 -16.72 -1.01
CA GLU A 274 -7.90 -17.72 -0.47
C GLU A 274 -6.74 -17.08 0.31
N MET A 275 -6.14 -16.02 -0.22
CA MET A 275 -5.08 -15.27 0.47
C MET A 275 -5.56 -14.63 1.76
N ALA A 276 -6.77 -14.07 1.79
CA ALA A 276 -7.36 -13.50 2.98
C ALA A 276 -7.62 -14.58 4.06
N ARG A 277 -8.10 -15.76 3.64
CA ARG A 277 -8.30 -16.91 4.53
C ARG A 277 -6.99 -17.41 5.13
N GLU A 278 -5.94 -17.51 4.32
CA GLU A 278 -4.59 -17.88 4.75
C GLU A 278 -4.04 -16.88 5.77
N ALA A 279 -4.16 -15.58 5.49
CA ALA A 279 -3.72 -14.53 6.42
C ALA A 279 -4.43 -14.65 7.78
N ARG A 280 -5.76 -14.88 7.78
CA ARG A 280 -6.59 -15.00 8.99
C ARG A 280 -6.36 -16.30 9.77
N ALA A 281 -5.84 -17.36 9.14
CA ALA A 281 -5.67 -18.67 9.79
C ALA A 281 -4.74 -18.65 11.02
N GLY A 282 -3.80 -17.70 11.08
CA GLY A 282 -2.87 -17.53 12.21
C GLY A 282 -3.33 -16.55 13.28
N GLY A 283 -4.61 -16.14 13.30
CA GLY A 283 -5.17 -15.16 14.24
C GLY A 283 -5.46 -13.79 13.61
N PRO A 284 -5.81 -12.78 14.44
CA PRO A 284 -6.17 -11.43 13.98
C PRO A 284 -5.11 -10.84 13.04
N VAL A 285 -5.55 -10.33 11.90
CA VAL A 285 -4.70 -9.73 10.87
C VAL A 285 -5.39 -8.52 10.24
N GLU A 286 -4.68 -7.42 10.09
CA GLU A 286 -5.13 -6.30 9.26
C GLU A 286 -4.70 -6.54 7.80
N ILE A 287 -5.64 -6.48 6.86
CA ILE A 287 -5.39 -6.76 5.44
C ILE A 287 -5.60 -5.48 4.63
N ALA A 288 -4.56 -5.02 3.94
CA ALA A 288 -4.67 -3.99 2.91
C ALA A 288 -4.62 -4.65 1.52
N ALA A 289 -5.53 -4.29 0.62
CA ALA A 289 -5.49 -4.76 -0.76
C ALA A 289 -5.43 -3.57 -1.73
N VAL A 290 -4.49 -3.60 -2.67
CA VAL A 290 -4.29 -2.55 -3.68
C VAL A 290 -4.41 -3.13 -5.08
N GLY A 291 -4.97 -2.37 -6.01
CA GLY A 291 -5.16 -2.71 -7.40
C GLY A 291 -4.48 -1.72 -8.34
N THR A 292 -3.80 -2.21 -9.37
CA THR A 292 -2.95 -1.38 -10.25
C THR A 292 -3.56 -1.19 -11.64
N ALA A 293 -2.72 -1.19 -12.69
CA ALA A 293 -3.07 -0.80 -14.05
C ALA A 293 -4.32 -1.49 -14.61
N GLY A 294 -4.45 -2.81 -14.41
CA GLY A 294 -5.61 -3.57 -14.91
C GLY A 294 -6.94 -3.04 -14.38
N LEU A 295 -7.00 -2.69 -13.09
CA LEU A 295 -8.19 -2.12 -12.47
C LEU A 295 -8.38 -0.63 -12.80
N ARG A 296 -7.29 0.14 -12.92
CA ARG A 296 -7.37 1.56 -13.33
C ARG A 296 -8.04 1.72 -14.69
N MET A 297 -7.68 0.88 -15.65
CA MET A 297 -8.15 0.97 -17.04
C MET A 297 -9.58 0.45 -17.24
N ALA A 298 -10.08 -0.39 -16.33
CA ALA A 298 -11.36 -1.05 -16.46
C ALA A 298 -12.54 -0.15 -16.06
N PRO A 299 -13.51 0.13 -16.95
CA PRO A 299 -14.71 0.89 -16.61
C PRO A 299 -15.62 0.18 -15.60
N ASN A 300 -15.58 -1.16 -15.56
CA ASN A 300 -16.37 -2.01 -14.68
C ASN A 300 -15.59 -2.48 -13.44
N ARG A 301 -14.53 -1.78 -13.03
CA ARG A 301 -13.71 -2.15 -11.85
C ARG A 301 -14.51 -2.21 -10.55
N ASP A 302 -15.53 -1.35 -10.39
CA ASP A 302 -16.30 -1.28 -9.15
C ASP A 302 -17.06 -2.59 -8.90
N ALA A 303 -17.57 -3.22 -9.97
CA ALA A 303 -18.18 -4.54 -9.88
C ALA A 303 -17.21 -5.63 -9.39
N PHE A 304 -15.91 -5.51 -9.74
CA PHE A 304 -14.88 -6.41 -9.22
C PHE A 304 -14.61 -6.15 -7.74
N VAL A 305 -14.45 -4.88 -7.35
CA VAL A 305 -14.23 -4.47 -5.96
C VAL A 305 -15.38 -4.96 -5.07
N ASP A 306 -16.63 -4.76 -5.50
CA ASP A 306 -17.82 -5.23 -4.79
C ASP A 306 -17.85 -6.76 -4.67
N THR A 307 -17.45 -7.48 -5.73
CA THR A 307 -17.36 -8.94 -5.71
C THR A 307 -16.34 -9.43 -4.69
N VAL A 308 -15.15 -8.81 -4.62
CA VAL A 308 -14.12 -9.18 -3.63
C VAL A 308 -14.60 -8.89 -2.21
N PHE A 309 -15.20 -7.72 -1.99
CA PHE A 309 -15.74 -7.33 -0.71
C PHE A 309 -16.84 -8.30 -0.24
N GLY A 310 -17.81 -8.63 -1.11
CA GLY A 310 -18.88 -9.58 -0.78
C GLY A 310 -18.38 -10.99 -0.46
N ARG A 311 -17.28 -11.44 -1.06
CA ARG A 311 -16.72 -12.79 -0.81
C ARG A 311 -15.91 -12.90 0.48
N CYS A 312 -15.15 -11.86 0.84
CA CYS A 312 -14.16 -11.99 1.92
C CYS A 312 -14.01 -10.76 2.82
N GLY A 313 -14.82 -9.72 2.63
CA GLY A 313 -14.77 -8.47 3.40
C GLY A 313 -13.53 -7.62 3.13
N VAL A 314 -12.73 -7.95 2.10
CA VAL A 314 -11.53 -7.17 1.74
C VAL A 314 -11.92 -6.11 0.71
N SER A 315 -11.67 -4.85 1.04
CA SER A 315 -11.80 -3.73 0.09
C SER A 315 -10.52 -3.60 -0.73
N VAL A 316 -10.63 -3.57 -2.06
CA VAL A 316 -9.49 -3.33 -2.96
C VAL A 316 -9.42 -1.85 -3.33
N GLU A 317 -8.29 -1.23 -3.04
CA GLU A 317 -8.01 0.16 -3.37
C GLU A 317 -7.33 0.28 -4.73
N VAL A 318 -7.94 0.99 -5.67
CA VAL A 318 -7.36 1.18 -6.99
C VAL A 318 -6.42 2.39 -6.98
N ILE A 319 -5.13 2.17 -6.80
CA ILE A 319 -4.12 3.22 -6.68
C ILE A 319 -3.75 3.84 -8.02
N SER A 320 -3.41 5.14 -8.01
CA SER A 320 -2.88 5.83 -9.20
C SER A 320 -1.52 5.27 -9.64
N GLY A 321 -1.12 5.51 -10.89
CA GLY A 321 0.21 5.10 -11.36
C GLY A 321 1.35 5.83 -10.64
N GLN A 322 1.12 7.09 -10.24
CA GLN A 322 2.07 7.86 -9.44
C GLN A 322 2.23 7.25 -8.05
N GLU A 323 1.11 6.83 -7.44
CA GLU A 323 1.10 6.22 -6.12
C GLU A 323 1.76 4.83 -6.12
N GLU A 324 1.49 4.03 -7.15
CA GLU A 324 2.18 2.77 -7.39
C GLU A 324 3.70 2.95 -7.45
N ALA A 325 4.18 3.99 -8.16
CA ALA A 325 5.59 4.32 -8.25
C ALA A 325 6.16 4.82 -6.90
N ARG A 326 5.43 5.66 -6.17
CA ARG A 326 5.82 6.16 -4.84
C ARG A 326 5.97 5.03 -3.84
N LEU A 327 5.02 4.10 -3.80
CA LEU A 327 5.05 2.93 -2.92
C LEU A 327 6.16 1.96 -3.32
N ALA A 328 6.42 1.75 -4.62
CA ALA A 328 7.56 0.95 -5.07
C ALA A 328 8.90 1.59 -4.66
N TYR A 329 9.01 2.92 -4.72
CA TYR A 329 10.16 3.64 -4.19
C TYR A 329 10.31 3.43 -2.68
N LEU A 330 9.22 3.62 -1.92
CA LEU A 330 9.20 3.42 -0.47
C LEU A 330 9.62 1.99 -0.11
N ALA A 331 9.16 0.99 -0.85
CA ALA A 331 9.54 -0.40 -0.67
C ALA A 331 11.07 -0.58 -0.75
N ALA A 332 11.71 0.08 -1.72
CA ALA A 332 13.14 -0.04 -1.94
C ALA A 332 13.97 0.67 -0.87
N VAL A 333 13.50 1.80 -0.32
CA VAL A 333 14.26 2.58 0.67
C VAL A 333 13.98 2.18 2.12
N SER A 334 12.77 1.74 2.45
CA SER A 334 12.37 1.42 3.84
C SER A 334 12.86 0.06 4.33
N THR A 335 13.14 -0.86 3.40
CA THR A 335 13.56 -2.24 3.72
C THR A 335 15.07 -2.42 3.69
N LEU A 336 15.80 -1.38 3.24
CA LEU A 336 17.24 -1.37 3.14
C LEU A 336 17.83 -0.40 4.17
N ASP A 337 18.96 -0.80 4.76
CA ASP A 337 19.76 0.10 5.61
C ASP A 337 20.62 0.98 4.69
N VAL A 338 20.05 2.12 4.27
CA VAL A 338 20.68 3.04 3.33
C VAL A 338 21.02 4.34 4.03
N ASP A 339 22.32 4.60 4.18
CA ASP A 339 22.82 5.85 4.74
C ASP A 339 22.67 7.00 3.73
N GLY A 340 22.15 8.14 4.19
CA GLY A 340 22.15 9.40 3.45
C GLY A 340 20.76 9.98 3.15
N GLU A 341 20.75 11.25 2.73
CA GLU A 341 19.52 12.01 2.45
C GLU A 341 19.26 12.14 0.95
N HIS A 342 20.24 11.83 0.10
CA HIS A 342 20.17 11.93 -1.35
C HIS A 342 20.34 10.56 -2.01
N LEU A 343 19.22 9.93 -2.33
CA LEU A 343 19.18 8.59 -2.90
C LEU A 343 18.89 8.63 -4.41
N LEU A 344 19.54 7.75 -5.16
CA LEU A 344 19.18 7.42 -6.53
C LEU A 344 18.60 6.00 -6.59
N VAL A 345 17.31 5.88 -6.88
CA VAL A 345 16.65 4.59 -7.15
C VAL A 345 16.41 4.46 -8.64
N PHE A 346 16.76 3.31 -9.22
CA PHE A 346 16.44 3.03 -10.62
C PHE A 346 15.87 1.63 -10.83
N ASP A 347 15.00 1.49 -11.82
CA ASP A 347 14.54 0.21 -12.37
C ASP A 347 14.94 0.15 -13.84
N SER A 348 15.65 -0.91 -14.23
CA SER A 348 16.08 -1.12 -15.61
C SER A 348 15.39 -2.34 -16.22
N GLY A 349 14.41 -2.06 -17.06
CA GLY A 349 13.63 -3.04 -17.79
C GLY A 349 14.21 -3.39 -19.17
N GLY A 350 13.38 -4.05 -19.99
CA GLY A 350 13.76 -4.44 -21.34
C GLY A 350 13.81 -3.26 -22.34
N GLY A 351 12.84 -2.36 -22.28
CA GLY A 351 12.71 -1.25 -23.24
C GLY A 351 13.12 0.12 -22.71
N SER A 352 13.03 0.33 -21.40
CA SER A 352 13.29 1.62 -20.75
C SER A 352 13.82 1.43 -19.34
N SER A 353 14.37 2.51 -18.78
CA SER A 353 14.81 2.60 -17.40
C SER A 353 14.17 3.83 -16.75
N GLN A 354 13.71 3.65 -15.51
CA GLN A 354 13.10 4.68 -14.69
C GLN A 354 14.04 5.06 -13.57
N PHE A 355 14.14 6.36 -13.30
CA PHE A 355 15.01 6.94 -12.28
C PHE A 355 14.20 7.80 -11.33
N THR A 356 14.49 7.67 -10.04
CA THR A 356 13.93 8.49 -8.97
C THR A 356 15.07 8.98 -8.09
N PHE A 357 15.26 10.30 -8.06
CA PHE A 357 16.08 10.95 -7.05
C PHE A 357 15.18 11.32 -5.87
N GLY A 358 15.60 11.07 -4.63
CA GLY A 358 14.77 11.38 -3.47
C GLY A 358 15.53 11.26 -2.15
N SER A 359 14.77 11.20 -1.07
CA SER A 359 15.27 10.93 0.29
C SER A 359 14.67 9.61 0.81
N PRO A 360 15.17 9.06 1.93
CA PRO A 360 14.60 7.85 2.53
C PRO A 360 13.09 7.93 2.80
N ARG A 361 12.54 9.14 2.94
CA ARG A 361 11.12 9.37 3.27
C ARG A 361 10.25 9.69 2.06
N GLN A 362 10.81 10.25 0.99
CA GLN A 362 10.00 10.75 -0.12
C GLN A 362 10.76 10.72 -1.45
N PRO A 363 10.12 10.24 -2.53
CA PRO A 363 10.67 10.41 -3.86
C PRO A 363 10.63 11.89 -4.27
N GLY A 364 11.70 12.35 -4.91
CA GLY A 364 11.81 13.67 -5.52
C GLY A 364 11.61 13.61 -7.04
N GLU A 365 12.61 14.07 -7.80
CA GLU A 365 12.54 14.09 -9.26
C GLU A 365 12.49 12.67 -9.84
N GLN A 366 11.53 12.44 -10.74
CA GLN A 366 11.37 11.20 -11.48
C GLN A 366 11.46 11.44 -12.99
N PHE A 367 12.14 10.53 -13.69
CA PHE A 367 12.13 10.53 -15.14
C PHE A 367 12.37 9.12 -15.71
N SER A 368 11.92 8.92 -16.94
CA SER A 368 12.17 7.71 -17.72
C SER A 368 13.03 8.05 -18.93
N VAL A 369 13.84 7.08 -19.36
CA VAL A 369 14.64 7.12 -20.60
C VAL A 369 14.48 5.80 -21.34
N ASP A 370 14.60 5.82 -22.65
CA ASP A 370 14.48 4.63 -23.51
C ASP A 370 15.77 3.80 -23.51
N VAL A 371 16.35 3.58 -22.33
CA VAL A 371 17.51 2.73 -22.13
C VAL A 371 17.05 1.43 -21.50
N GLY A 372 17.14 0.32 -22.21
CA GLY A 372 16.68 -0.97 -21.72
C GLY A 372 17.50 -2.12 -22.30
N ALA A 373 17.55 -3.22 -21.56
CA ALA A 373 18.41 -4.34 -21.87
C ALA A 373 18.10 -4.97 -23.24
N VAL A 374 16.82 -5.14 -23.59
CA VAL A 374 16.40 -5.68 -24.90
C VAL A 374 16.82 -4.71 -26.01
N ARG A 375 16.53 -3.42 -25.85
CA ARG A 375 16.82 -2.39 -26.86
C ARG A 375 18.30 -2.31 -27.20
N PHE A 376 19.16 -2.35 -26.18
CA PHE A 376 20.61 -2.31 -26.37
C PHE A 376 21.18 -3.64 -26.84
N THR A 377 20.56 -4.77 -26.46
CA THR A 377 20.90 -6.07 -27.02
C THR A 377 20.66 -6.11 -28.52
N GLU A 378 19.50 -5.66 -28.99
CA GLU A 378 19.15 -5.61 -30.41
C GLU A 378 20.02 -4.60 -31.18
N ARG A 379 20.25 -3.42 -30.59
CA ARG A 379 21.01 -2.33 -31.25
C ARG A 379 22.48 -2.68 -31.47
N TYR A 380 23.11 -3.42 -30.55
CA TYR A 380 24.54 -3.71 -30.57
C TYR A 380 24.88 -5.20 -30.76
N GLY A 381 23.88 -6.09 -30.85
CA GLY A 381 24.09 -7.53 -31.03
C GLY A 381 24.71 -8.21 -29.80
N LEU A 382 24.15 -7.96 -28.60
CA LEU A 382 24.74 -8.41 -27.33
C LEU A 382 24.22 -9.79 -26.84
N ASP A 383 23.46 -10.50 -27.67
CA ASP A 383 22.88 -11.82 -27.38
C ASP A 383 23.88 -12.97 -27.53
N GLY A 384 25.02 -12.72 -28.16
CA GLY A 384 26.15 -13.65 -28.32
C GLY A 384 27.47 -13.15 -27.73
N PRO A 385 28.58 -13.86 -28.00
CA PRO A 385 29.90 -13.39 -27.65
C PRO A 385 30.27 -12.12 -28.42
N VAL A 386 30.86 -11.14 -27.74
CA VAL A 386 31.27 -9.85 -28.32
C VAL A 386 32.70 -9.49 -27.91
N ASP A 387 33.40 -8.75 -28.78
CA ASP A 387 34.75 -8.26 -28.51
C ASP A 387 34.75 -6.93 -27.72
N ASP A 388 35.95 -6.41 -27.42
CA ASP A 388 36.12 -5.15 -26.70
C ASP A 388 35.52 -3.96 -27.46
N GLY A 389 35.64 -3.94 -28.79
CA GLY A 389 35.16 -2.82 -29.61
C GLY A 389 33.65 -2.67 -29.55
N VAL A 390 32.91 -3.77 -29.73
CA VAL A 390 31.44 -3.78 -29.63
C VAL A 390 30.98 -3.42 -28.21
N LEU A 391 31.68 -3.91 -27.19
CA LEU A 391 31.38 -3.59 -25.80
C LEU A 391 31.56 -2.10 -25.50
N ASP A 392 32.69 -1.51 -25.93
CA ASP A 392 32.99 -0.10 -25.76
C ASP A 392 31.98 0.79 -26.50
N GLU A 393 31.59 0.41 -27.72
CA GLU A 393 30.54 1.09 -28.49
C GLU A 393 29.17 1.03 -27.78
N ALA A 394 28.81 -0.12 -27.21
CA ALA A 394 27.59 -0.27 -26.44
C ALA A 394 27.61 0.60 -25.18
N LEU A 395 28.70 0.57 -24.40
CA LEU A 395 28.85 1.40 -23.20
C LEU A 395 28.79 2.90 -23.52
N ALA A 396 29.45 3.35 -24.60
CA ALA A 396 29.39 4.73 -25.05
C ALA A 396 27.97 5.13 -25.49
N GLY A 397 27.27 4.24 -26.20
CA GLY A 397 25.88 4.45 -26.60
C GLY A 397 24.92 4.56 -25.42
N ILE A 398 25.08 3.68 -24.42
CA ILE A 398 24.31 3.74 -23.17
C ILE A 398 24.59 5.07 -22.46
N ALA A 399 25.86 5.48 -22.36
CA ALA A 399 26.23 6.71 -21.68
C ALA A 399 25.62 7.95 -22.35
N ALA A 400 25.61 7.98 -23.69
CA ALA A 400 24.97 9.05 -24.46
C ALA A 400 23.46 9.11 -24.22
N ASP A 401 22.77 7.96 -24.19
CA ASP A 401 21.32 7.91 -23.95
C ASP A 401 20.96 8.11 -22.45
N LEU A 402 21.96 8.07 -21.55
CA LEU A 402 21.86 8.37 -20.12
C LEU A 402 22.38 9.79 -19.75
N ASP A 403 22.57 10.69 -20.70
CA ASP A 403 23.08 12.06 -20.48
C ASP A 403 22.33 12.83 -19.37
N ARG A 404 21.03 12.56 -19.15
CA ARG A 404 20.27 13.18 -18.05
C ARG A 404 20.85 12.89 -16.65
N LEU A 405 21.66 11.84 -16.48
CA LEU A 405 22.38 11.54 -15.24
C LEU A 405 23.71 12.28 -15.13
N ALA A 406 24.31 12.68 -16.26
CA ALA A 406 25.62 13.31 -16.29
C ALA A 406 25.60 14.69 -15.61
N GLY A 407 26.66 14.99 -14.84
CA GLY A 407 26.83 16.28 -14.18
C GLY A 407 25.90 16.55 -13.00
N ARG A 408 25.08 15.57 -12.59
CA ARG A 408 24.27 15.66 -11.38
C ARG A 408 25.14 15.51 -10.12
N PRO A 409 24.72 16.05 -8.97
CA PRO A 409 25.37 15.77 -7.70
C PRO A 409 25.44 14.26 -7.42
N ARG A 410 26.57 13.81 -6.88
CA ARG A 410 26.74 12.42 -6.44
C ARG A 410 25.69 12.12 -5.37
N PRO A 411 24.81 11.12 -5.56
CA PRO A 411 23.89 10.68 -4.50
C PRO A 411 24.69 10.03 -3.37
N ASP A 412 24.15 9.95 -2.17
CA ASP A 412 24.77 9.23 -1.05
C ASP A 412 24.76 7.71 -1.31
N ALA A 413 23.68 7.20 -1.91
CA ALA A 413 23.53 5.79 -2.26
C ALA A 413 22.72 5.57 -3.55
N VAL A 414 22.95 4.41 -4.18
CA VAL A 414 22.25 3.96 -5.39
C VAL A 414 21.57 2.63 -5.10
N ILE A 415 20.29 2.54 -5.45
CA ILE A 415 19.47 1.35 -5.26
C ILE A 415 18.93 0.91 -6.62
N ALA A 416 19.09 -0.37 -6.95
CA ALA A 416 18.58 -0.94 -8.20
C ALA A 416 17.44 -1.92 -7.94
N ILE A 417 16.33 -1.68 -8.61
CA ILE A 417 15.15 -2.54 -8.62
C ILE A 417 15.10 -3.28 -9.98
N GLY A 418 14.44 -4.42 -10.00
CA GLY A 418 14.02 -5.06 -11.24
C GLY A 418 14.83 -6.29 -11.62
N GLY A 419 14.42 -6.92 -12.73
CA GLY A 419 14.92 -8.23 -13.15
C GLY A 419 16.43 -8.26 -13.43
N THR A 420 16.98 -7.17 -13.97
CA THR A 420 18.41 -7.10 -14.28
C THR A 420 19.25 -7.15 -13.00
N SER A 421 19.01 -6.23 -12.05
CA SER A 421 19.80 -6.14 -10.82
C SER A 421 19.64 -7.37 -9.92
N THR A 422 18.43 -7.92 -9.82
CA THR A 422 18.15 -9.16 -9.08
C THR A 422 18.86 -10.37 -9.68
N ASN A 423 18.97 -10.48 -11.01
CA ASN A 423 19.76 -11.54 -11.65
C ASN A 423 21.27 -11.35 -11.42
N LEU A 424 21.79 -10.11 -11.48
CA LEU A 424 23.20 -9.85 -11.16
C LEU A 424 23.52 -10.26 -9.70
N ALA A 425 22.62 -9.97 -8.76
CA ALA A 425 22.74 -10.40 -7.37
C ALA A 425 22.68 -11.92 -7.21
N ALA A 426 21.73 -12.59 -7.86
CA ALA A 426 21.61 -14.05 -7.83
C ALA A 426 22.84 -14.75 -8.41
N VAL A 427 23.41 -14.23 -9.51
CA VAL A 427 24.65 -14.75 -10.13
C VAL A 427 25.86 -14.53 -9.22
N ARG A 428 25.96 -13.38 -8.54
CA ARG A 428 27.02 -13.14 -7.54
C ARG A 428 27.02 -14.22 -6.46
N HIS A 429 25.83 -14.59 -5.98
CA HIS A 429 25.67 -15.61 -4.93
C HIS A 429 25.69 -17.04 -5.46
N GLY A 430 25.65 -17.24 -6.78
CA GLY A 430 25.61 -18.56 -7.41
C GLY A 430 24.36 -19.36 -7.02
N LEU A 431 23.21 -18.70 -6.88
CA LEU A 431 21.98 -19.33 -6.38
C LEU A 431 21.50 -20.43 -7.33
N ALA A 432 21.26 -21.63 -6.79
CA ALA A 432 20.65 -22.73 -7.56
C ALA A 432 19.15 -22.45 -7.80
N ASP A 433 18.46 -22.00 -6.75
CA ASP A 433 17.07 -21.57 -6.78
C ASP A 433 16.98 -20.11 -6.36
N TYR A 434 16.05 -19.36 -6.96
CA TYR A 434 15.88 -17.94 -6.65
C TYR A 434 15.40 -17.76 -5.21
N ASP A 435 16.17 -17.03 -4.42
CA ASP A 435 15.85 -16.65 -3.04
C ASP A 435 15.75 -15.11 -2.93
N PRO A 436 14.53 -14.55 -2.81
CA PRO A 436 14.31 -13.12 -2.62
C PRO A 436 15.06 -12.52 -1.44
N ASP A 437 15.17 -13.25 -0.33
CA ASP A 437 15.79 -12.76 0.90
C ASP A 437 17.32 -12.73 0.79
N ALA A 438 17.90 -13.66 0.03
CA ALA A 438 19.34 -13.64 -0.30
C ALA A 438 19.69 -12.54 -1.32
N VAL A 439 18.76 -12.22 -2.23
CA VAL A 439 18.96 -11.18 -3.26
C VAL A 439 18.79 -9.77 -2.68
N HIS A 440 17.76 -9.55 -1.87
CA HIS A 440 17.46 -8.25 -1.29
C HIS A 440 18.59 -7.76 -0.37
N GLY A 441 19.00 -6.49 -0.55
CA GLY A 441 20.12 -5.90 0.20
C GLY A 441 21.50 -6.29 -0.32
N THR A 442 21.58 -7.09 -1.38
CA THR A 442 22.87 -7.44 -2.00
C THR A 442 23.53 -6.19 -2.56
N ARG A 443 24.71 -5.85 -2.02
CA ARG A 443 25.55 -4.78 -2.56
C ARG A 443 26.48 -5.31 -3.65
N LEU A 444 26.36 -4.77 -4.86
CA LEU A 444 27.22 -5.06 -6.00
C LEU A 444 28.19 -3.90 -6.20
N ASP A 445 29.49 -4.16 -6.27
CA ASP A 445 30.48 -3.17 -6.64
C ASP A 445 30.81 -3.22 -8.15
N LEU A 446 31.48 -2.19 -8.65
CA LEU A 446 31.89 -2.12 -10.06
C LEU A 446 32.74 -3.33 -10.49
N ALA A 447 33.59 -3.86 -9.60
CA ALA A 447 34.45 -5.00 -9.93
C ALA A 447 33.64 -6.27 -10.16
N GLU A 448 32.61 -6.51 -9.35
CA GLU A 448 31.68 -7.63 -9.51
C GLU A 448 30.85 -7.48 -10.78
N ILE A 449 30.38 -6.27 -11.09
CA ILE A 449 29.65 -6.00 -12.35
C ILE A 449 30.56 -6.24 -13.55
N ASP A 450 31.80 -5.76 -13.52
CA ASP A 450 32.79 -5.94 -14.60
C ASP A 450 33.15 -7.41 -14.79
N ARG A 451 33.32 -8.17 -13.69
CA ARG A 451 33.51 -9.63 -13.74
C ARG A 451 32.35 -10.32 -14.45
N GLN A 452 31.12 -9.91 -14.17
CA GLN A 452 29.93 -10.48 -14.82
C GLN A 452 29.82 -10.06 -16.30
N ILE A 453 30.16 -8.83 -16.66
CA ILE A 453 30.23 -8.39 -18.06
C ILE A 453 31.21 -9.26 -18.85
N GLU A 454 32.42 -9.49 -18.32
CA GLU A 454 33.41 -10.39 -18.93
C GLU A 454 32.90 -11.84 -19.04
N LEU A 455 32.19 -12.32 -18.01
CA LEU A 455 31.55 -13.64 -18.03
C LEU A 455 30.53 -13.77 -19.16
N TYR A 456 29.66 -12.78 -19.32
CA TYR A 456 28.56 -12.82 -20.28
C TYR A 456 29.05 -12.60 -21.72
N ARG A 457 29.94 -11.63 -21.96
CA ARG A 457 30.42 -11.32 -23.31
C ARG A 457 31.27 -12.43 -23.94
N ALA A 458 31.81 -13.35 -23.14
CA ALA A 458 32.54 -14.51 -23.63
C ALA A 458 31.62 -15.71 -23.98
N ARG A 459 30.30 -15.59 -23.78
CA ARG A 459 29.33 -16.69 -23.89
C ARG A 459 28.16 -16.37 -24.81
N THR A 460 27.67 -17.40 -25.46
CA THR A 460 26.37 -17.40 -26.16
C THR A 460 25.21 -17.35 -25.18
N ALA A 461 24.02 -16.95 -25.63
CA ALA A 461 22.79 -17.04 -24.83
C ALA A 461 22.56 -18.45 -24.24
N ASP A 462 22.77 -19.52 -25.02
CA ASP A 462 22.62 -20.90 -24.56
C ASP A 462 23.54 -21.21 -23.37
N GLN A 463 24.82 -20.85 -23.47
CA GLN A 463 25.79 -21.01 -22.38
C GLN A 463 25.48 -20.12 -21.17
N ARG A 464 24.90 -18.94 -21.39
CA ARG A 464 24.46 -18.06 -20.29
C ARG A 464 23.28 -18.69 -19.53
N ARG A 465 22.35 -19.39 -20.20
CA ARG A 465 21.22 -20.07 -19.52
C ARG A 465 21.67 -21.15 -18.53
N GLU A 466 22.90 -21.65 -18.65
CA GLU A 466 23.49 -22.64 -17.74
C GLU A 466 24.16 -22.00 -16.51
N LEU A 467 24.27 -20.67 -16.44
CA LEU A 467 24.89 -19.99 -15.31
C LEU A 467 23.99 -20.01 -14.08
N ALA A 468 24.55 -20.46 -12.95
CA ALA A 468 23.86 -20.43 -11.65
C ALA A 468 23.43 -18.98 -11.31
N GLY A 469 22.20 -18.84 -10.83
CA GLY A 469 21.58 -17.55 -10.49
C GLY A 469 20.96 -16.79 -11.67
N LEU A 470 21.31 -17.11 -12.92
CA LEU A 470 20.76 -16.43 -14.09
C LEU A 470 19.48 -17.11 -14.56
N GLN A 471 18.36 -16.38 -14.51
CA GLN A 471 17.10 -16.86 -15.06
C GLN A 471 17.22 -17.10 -16.57
N PRO A 472 16.81 -18.28 -17.09
CA PRO A 472 16.99 -18.61 -18.50
C PRO A 472 16.36 -17.61 -19.48
N ALA A 473 15.23 -17.00 -19.09
CA ALA A 473 14.54 -15.98 -19.89
C ALA A 473 15.30 -14.64 -19.99
N ARG A 474 16.36 -14.44 -19.19
CA ARG A 474 17.18 -13.22 -19.18
C ARG A 474 18.53 -13.39 -19.86
N ALA A 475 18.91 -14.60 -20.24
CA ALA A 475 20.24 -14.91 -20.77
C ALA A 475 20.63 -14.12 -22.02
N GLU A 476 19.68 -13.84 -22.90
CA GLU A 476 19.92 -13.07 -24.13
C GLU A 476 20.27 -11.60 -23.83
N VAL A 477 19.65 -11.01 -22.80
CA VAL A 477 19.70 -9.56 -22.56
C VAL A 477 20.57 -9.15 -21.37
N ILE A 478 21.06 -10.10 -20.58
CA ILE A 478 21.77 -9.82 -19.32
C ILE A 478 23.06 -9.03 -19.51
N LEU A 479 23.78 -9.24 -20.63
CA LEU A 479 24.99 -8.48 -20.93
C LEU A 479 24.69 -6.98 -21.06
N ALA A 480 23.69 -6.62 -21.88
CA ALA A 480 23.25 -5.24 -22.01
C ALA A 480 22.78 -4.67 -20.67
N GLY A 481 22.03 -5.45 -19.89
CA GLY A 481 21.59 -5.06 -18.55
C GLY A 481 22.76 -4.75 -17.60
N ALA A 482 23.80 -5.58 -17.58
CA ALA A 482 25.00 -5.36 -16.79
C ALA A 482 25.75 -4.08 -17.21
N CYS A 483 25.87 -3.85 -18.53
CA CYS A 483 26.45 -2.62 -19.07
C CYS A 483 25.65 -1.37 -18.65
N ILE A 484 24.32 -1.44 -18.64
CA ILE A 484 23.47 -0.33 -18.19
C ILE A 484 23.74 -0.01 -16.71
N VAL A 485 23.74 -1.02 -15.83
CA VAL A 485 24.01 -0.83 -14.40
C VAL A 485 25.40 -0.24 -14.18
N ARG A 486 26.43 -0.74 -14.89
CA ARG A 486 27.79 -0.21 -14.85
C ARG A 486 27.86 1.26 -15.24
N THR A 487 27.19 1.64 -16.34
CA THR A 487 27.19 3.02 -16.82
C THR A 487 26.44 3.95 -15.87
N ILE A 488 25.34 3.51 -15.26
CA ILE A 488 24.62 4.29 -14.24
C ILE A 488 25.52 4.58 -13.03
N LEU A 489 26.23 3.57 -12.52
CA LEU A 489 27.18 3.75 -11.42
C LEU A 489 28.29 4.75 -11.78
N THR A 490 28.86 4.60 -12.97
CA THR A 490 29.90 5.51 -13.48
C THR A 490 29.40 6.96 -13.58
N LEU A 491 28.22 7.18 -14.18
CA LEU A 491 27.65 8.53 -14.35
C LEU A 491 27.19 9.16 -13.04
N SER A 492 26.76 8.36 -12.07
CA SER A 492 26.37 8.84 -10.74
C SER A 492 27.58 9.03 -9.80
N GLY A 493 28.79 8.66 -10.23
CA GLY A 493 30.01 8.76 -9.41
C GLY A 493 30.02 7.80 -8.23
N GLN A 494 29.36 6.65 -8.37
CA GLN A 494 29.20 5.65 -7.32
C GLN A 494 29.89 4.34 -7.69
N ASP A 495 30.50 3.70 -6.70
CA ASP A 495 31.26 2.46 -6.89
C ASP A 495 30.42 1.22 -6.59
N THR A 496 29.26 1.41 -5.96
CA THR A 496 28.40 0.32 -5.50
C THR A 496 26.92 0.62 -5.65
N VAL A 497 26.14 -0.41 -5.93
CA VAL A 497 24.67 -0.38 -5.95
C VAL A 497 24.11 -1.42 -5.00
N THR A 498 23.04 -1.09 -4.28
CA THR A 498 22.29 -2.04 -3.45
C THR A 498 21.07 -2.54 -4.21
N VAL A 499 20.89 -3.86 -4.28
CA VAL A 499 19.77 -4.47 -5.01
C VAL A 499 18.54 -4.59 -4.10
N SER A 500 17.38 -4.16 -4.60
CA SER A 500 16.09 -4.39 -3.94
C SER A 500 15.21 -5.33 -4.76
N ASP A 501 14.79 -6.44 -4.14
CA ASP A 501 13.71 -7.30 -4.65
C ASP A 501 12.30 -6.81 -4.22
N ARG A 502 12.24 -5.86 -3.30
CA ARG A 502 10.99 -5.42 -2.68
C ARG A 502 10.25 -4.46 -3.60
N GLY A 503 9.05 -4.86 -4.03
CA GLY A 503 8.13 -4.03 -4.83
C GLY A 503 6.92 -3.49 -4.06
N LEU A 504 5.91 -3.02 -4.80
CA LEU A 504 4.68 -2.37 -4.31
C LEU A 504 4.13 -2.90 -2.98
N ARG A 505 3.89 -4.22 -2.87
CA ARG A 505 3.31 -4.83 -1.67
C ARG A 505 4.10 -4.56 -0.39
N HIS A 506 5.44 -4.47 -0.49
CA HIS A 506 6.30 -4.16 0.65
C HIS A 506 6.28 -2.67 0.98
N GLY A 507 6.10 -1.80 -0.01
CA GLY A 507 5.93 -0.37 0.21
C GLY A 507 4.62 -0.06 0.92
N VAL A 508 3.53 -0.71 0.52
CA VAL A 508 2.25 -0.64 1.24
C VAL A 508 2.39 -1.20 2.66
N LEU A 509 3.13 -2.30 2.82
CA LEU A 509 3.37 -2.91 4.13
C LEU A 509 4.10 -1.93 5.07
N ALA A 510 5.17 -1.31 4.57
CA ALA A 510 5.94 -0.32 5.31
C ALA A 510 5.08 0.91 5.64
N GLU A 511 4.38 1.49 4.66
CA GLU A 511 3.59 2.69 4.91
C GLU A 511 2.43 2.48 5.87
N ARG A 512 1.67 1.39 5.71
CA ARG A 512 0.43 1.21 6.48
C ARG A 512 0.67 0.63 7.86
N PHE A 513 1.73 -0.15 7.99
CA PHE A 513 1.93 -0.96 9.16
C PHE A 513 3.26 -0.71 9.84
N ASP A 514 4.24 0.00 9.27
CA ASP A 514 5.47 0.32 10.00
C ASP A 514 5.41 1.73 10.62
N PRO A 515 5.29 1.83 11.96
CA PRO A 515 5.24 3.14 12.63
C PRO A 515 6.50 3.98 12.39
N VAL A 516 7.65 3.36 12.11
CA VAL A 516 8.92 4.06 11.82
C VAL A 516 8.90 4.71 10.43
N ALA A 517 8.17 4.13 9.48
CA ALA A 517 8.01 4.72 8.14
C ALA A 517 7.07 5.94 8.14
N THR A 518 6.22 6.06 9.17
CA THR A 518 5.21 7.12 9.31
C THR A 518 5.61 8.28 10.23
N SER A 519 6.79 8.22 10.87
CA SER A 519 7.25 9.19 11.89
C SER A 519 8.27 10.20 11.38
#